data_AF-A0A955L0C6-F1
#
_entry.id   AF-A0A955L0C6-F1
#
_cell.length_a   1.000
_cell.length_b   1.000
_cell.length_c   1.000
_cell.angle_alpha   90.00
_cell.angle_beta   90.00
_cell.angle_gamma   90.00
#
_symmetry.space_group_name_H-M   'P 1'
#
loop_
_entity.id
_entity.type
_entity.pdbx_description
1 polymer ?
#
loop_
_entity_poly.entity_id
_entity_poly.type
_entity_poly.pdbx_seq_one_letter_code
_entity_poly.pdbx_strand_id
1 'polypeptide(L)'
;MKNSIISTLFTFSFLMLFPFTINAQGNIPNPAGEAFKDFPTAVATLSSWIRSLAILVYLAMLLYAGYVRMTAGGDPEKAKKAMQIIMYSTTGFILIIIAPLVIRTVGAIFQIEVFEPIN
;
A
#
# COMPACT_ATOMS: atom_id res chain seq x y z
N MET A 1 -57.14 7.37 -13.45
CA MET A 1 -55.70 7.29 -13.81
C MET A 1 -54.80 8.15 -12.90
N LYS A 2 -55.17 9.39 -12.58
CA LYS A 2 -54.37 10.34 -11.76
C LYS A 2 -53.98 9.83 -10.35
N ASN A 3 -54.86 9.08 -9.66
CA ASN A 3 -54.59 8.59 -8.30
C ASN A 3 -53.68 7.34 -8.27
N SER A 4 -53.62 6.56 -9.36
CA SER A 4 -52.69 5.42 -9.47
C SER A 4 -51.24 5.88 -9.65
N ILE A 5 -51.02 6.96 -10.40
CA ILE A 5 -49.66 7.48 -10.69
C ILE A 5 -48.99 7.99 -9.41
N ILE A 6 -49.76 8.69 -8.56
CA ILE A 6 -49.27 9.20 -7.27
C ILE A 6 -48.96 8.05 -6.31
N SER A 7 -49.80 7.00 -6.26
CA SER A 7 -49.52 5.82 -5.45
C SER A 7 -48.25 5.08 -5.91
N THR A 8 -48.01 4.96 -7.22
CA THR A 8 -46.80 4.33 -7.75
C THR A 8 -45.53 5.14 -7.50
N LEU A 9 -45.61 6.47 -7.57
CA LEU A 9 -44.50 7.36 -7.24
C LEU A 9 -44.14 7.26 -5.74
N PHE A 10 -45.15 7.20 -4.87
CA PHE A 10 -44.96 7.07 -3.44
C PHE A 10 -44.31 5.73 -3.07
N THR A 11 -44.75 4.63 -3.68
CA THR A 11 -44.12 3.32 -3.46
C THR A 11 -42.68 3.27 -3.97
N PHE A 12 -42.35 3.96 -5.07
CA PHE A 12 -40.99 4.04 -5.59
C PHE A 12 -40.06 4.88 -4.68
N SER A 13 -40.58 5.99 -4.16
CA SER A 13 -39.86 6.82 -3.19
C SER A 13 -39.67 6.11 -1.84
N PHE A 14 -40.64 5.30 -1.43
CA PHE A 14 -40.54 4.47 -0.23
C PHE A 14 -39.48 3.37 -0.39
N LEU A 15 -39.34 2.81 -1.60
CA LEU A 15 -38.32 1.82 -1.92
C LEU A 15 -36.88 2.40 -1.84
N MET A 16 -36.69 3.68 -2.19
CA MET A 16 -35.39 4.37 -2.11
C MET A 16 -34.91 4.65 -0.67
N LEU A 17 -35.79 4.64 0.32
CA LEU A 17 -35.44 4.86 1.73
C LEU A 17 -34.89 3.60 2.42
N PHE A 18 -34.99 2.42 1.80
CA PHE A 18 -34.37 1.20 2.32
C PHE A 18 -32.92 1.10 1.84
N PRO A 19 -31.94 1.01 2.76
CA PRO A 19 -30.56 0.74 2.36
C PRO A 19 -30.49 -0.69 1.80
N PHE A 20 -30.34 -0.82 0.49
CA PHE A 20 -30.05 -2.10 -0.15
C PHE A 20 -28.61 -2.49 0.14
N THR A 21 -28.39 -3.29 1.19
CA THR A 21 -27.09 -3.92 1.41
C THR A 21 -26.99 -5.17 0.52
N ILE A 22 -26.36 -5.05 -0.64
CA ILE A 22 -26.02 -6.21 -1.48
C ILE A 22 -24.75 -6.83 -0.89
N ASN A 23 -24.92 -7.82 -0.01
CA ASN A 23 -23.80 -8.65 0.44
C ASN A 23 -23.57 -9.77 -0.57
N ALA A 24 -22.83 -9.47 -1.65
CA ALA A 24 -22.35 -10.47 -2.57
C ALA A 24 -21.12 -11.18 -1.96
N GLN A 25 -21.34 -12.05 -0.98
CA GLN A 25 -20.28 -12.91 -0.44
C GLN A 25 -20.47 -14.36 -0.91
N GLY A 26 -20.29 -14.58 -2.22
CA GLY A 26 -19.99 -15.88 -2.77
C GLY A 26 -18.49 -16.10 -2.65
N ASN A 27 -18.03 -16.85 -1.65
CA ASN A 27 -16.61 -17.15 -1.47
C ASN A 27 -16.19 -18.24 -2.49
N ILE A 28 -15.96 -17.85 -3.74
CA ILE A 28 -15.28 -18.70 -4.73
C ILE A 28 -13.83 -18.83 -4.25
N PRO A 29 -13.37 -20.03 -3.84
CA PRO A 29 -11.99 -20.21 -3.39
C PRO A 29 -11.05 -19.89 -4.55
N ASN A 30 -10.25 -18.83 -4.41
CA ASN A 30 -9.32 -18.42 -5.45
C ASN A 30 -8.18 -19.45 -5.54
N PRO A 31 -7.98 -20.13 -6.68
CA PRO A 31 -6.86 -21.06 -6.85
C PRO A 31 -5.48 -20.37 -6.84
N ALA A 32 -5.43 -19.03 -6.97
CA ALA A 32 -4.22 -18.23 -6.79
C ALA A 32 -3.99 -17.74 -5.33
N GLY A 33 -4.83 -18.18 -4.38
CA GLY A 33 -4.78 -17.80 -2.97
C GLY A 33 -5.38 -16.41 -2.66
N GLU A 34 -5.60 -16.12 -1.37
CA GLU A 34 -6.14 -14.82 -0.88
C GLU A 34 -5.32 -13.60 -1.36
N ALA A 35 -4.05 -13.82 -1.74
CA ALA A 35 -3.09 -12.81 -2.18
C ALA A 35 -3.50 -12.00 -3.43
N PHE A 36 -4.31 -12.57 -4.33
CA PHE A 36 -4.67 -11.95 -5.62
C PHE A 36 -6.18 -11.89 -5.87
N LYS A 37 -6.99 -11.87 -4.80
CA LYS A 37 -8.45 -11.85 -4.92
C LYS A 37 -8.96 -10.55 -5.55
N ASP A 38 -8.38 -9.41 -5.17
CA ASP A 38 -8.75 -8.07 -5.64
C ASP A 38 -7.50 -7.21 -5.90
N PHE A 39 -7.64 -6.17 -6.72
CA PHE A 39 -6.55 -5.21 -7.01
C PHE A 39 -5.93 -4.62 -5.73
N PRO A 40 -6.70 -4.20 -4.71
CA PRO A 40 -6.12 -3.67 -3.47
C PRO A 40 -5.32 -4.70 -2.69
N THR A 41 -5.82 -5.94 -2.59
CA THR A 41 -5.17 -7.04 -1.87
C THR A 41 -3.87 -7.47 -2.58
N ALA A 42 -3.86 -7.46 -3.91
CA ALA A 42 -2.67 -7.71 -4.70
C ALA A 42 -1.59 -6.64 -4.45
N VAL A 43 -1.97 -5.36 -4.44
CA VAL A 43 -1.05 -4.25 -4.15
C VAL A 43 -0.54 -4.32 -2.71
N ALA A 44 -1.39 -4.66 -1.74
CA ALA A 44 -1.00 -4.80 -0.34
C ALA A 44 -0.02 -5.97 -0.14
N THR A 45 -0.29 -7.12 -0.77
CA THR A 45 0.59 -8.29 -0.72
C THR A 45 1.95 -7.98 -1.33
N LEU A 46 1.97 -7.36 -2.52
CA LEU A 46 3.21 -6.96 -3.19
C LEU A 46 3.99 -5.94 -2.34
N SER A 47 3.30 -4.97 -1.74
CA SER A 47 3.92 -3.97 -0.86
C SER A 47 4.56 -4.60 0.38
N SER A 48 3.94 -5.63 0.96
CA SER A 48 4.51 -6.38 2.09
C SER A 48 5.80 -7.12 1.70
N TRP A 49 5.81 -7.76 0.53
CA TRP A 49 6.98 -8.43 -0.03
C TRP A 49 8.12 -7.45 -0.33
N ILE A 50 7.82 -6.35 -1.01
CA ILE A 50 8.81 -5.31 -1.33
C ILE A 50 9.41 -4.73 -0.06
N ARG A 51 8.61 -4.47 0.98
CA ARG A 51 9.10 -3.94 2.26
C ARG A 51 10.06 -4.91 2.93
N SER A 52 9.72 -6.20 2.96
CA SER A 52 10.56 -7.25 3.54
C SER A 52 11.90 -7.37 2.80
N LEU A 53 11.87 -7.36 1.46
CA LEU A 53 13.07 -7.36 0.63
C LEU A 53 13.91 -6.09 0.80
N ALA A 54 13.26 -4.93 0.91
CA ALA A 54 13.96 -3.65 1.05
C ALA A 54 14.78 -3.57 2.35
N ILE A 55 14.27 -4.10 3.47
CA ILE A 55 15.02 -4.19 4.73
C ILE A 55 16.29 -5.02 4.54
N LEU A 56 16.17 -6.17 3.86
CA LEU A 56 17.30 -7.06 3.61
C LEU A 56 18.36 -6.39 2.72
N VAL A 57 17.92 -5.73 1.64
CA VAL A 57 18.81 -5.01 0.71
C VAL A 57 19.46 -3.81 1.40
N TYR A 58 18.73 -3.08 2.25
CA TYR A 58 19.28 -1.97 3.02
C TYR A 58 20.45 -2.43 3.89
N LEU A 59 20.26 -3.52 4.64
CA LEU A 59 21.30 -4.09 5.49
C LEU A 59 22.52 -4.53 4.67
N ALA A 60 22.31 -5.21 3.53
CA ALA A 60 23.38 -5.65 2.65
C ALA A 60 24.20 -4.46 2.10
N MET A 61 23.54 -3.38 1.69
CA MET A 61 24.20 -2.15 1.23
C MET A 61 24.97 -1.45 2.34
N LEU A 62 24.48 -1.49 3.57
CA LEU A 62 25.13 -0.90 4.73
C LEU A 62 26.43 -1.65 5.08
N LEU A 63 26.40 -2.98 5.03
CA LEU A 63 27.59 -3.82 5.18
C LEU A 63 28.60 -3.58 4.06
N TYR A 64 28.14 -3.50 2.81
CA TYR A 64 29.00 -3.21 1.66
C TYR A 64 29.67 -1.83 1.80
N ALA A 65 28.93 -0.80 2.18
CA ALA A 65 29.48 0.52 2.42
C ALA A 65 30.49 0.52 3.58
N GLY A 66 30.20 -0.22 4.65
CA GLY A 66 31.13 -0.43 5.76
C GLY A 66 32.45 -1.04 5.28
N TYR A 67 32.37 -2.11 4.50
CA TYR A 67 33.54 -2.77 3.91
C TYR A 67 34.35 -1.84 3.00
N VAL A 68 33.70 -1.07 2.12
CA VAL A 68 34.36 -0.10 1.24
C VAL A 68 35.04 1.01 2.04
N ARG A 69 34.43 1.47 3.15
CA ARG A 69 35.05 2.47 4.04
C ARG A 69 36.26 1.91 4.79
N MET A 70 36.19 0.67 5.27
CA MET A 70 37.30 0.02 5.98
C MET A 70 38.49 -0.26 5.05
N THR A 71 38.23 -0.60 3.79
CA THR A 71 39.27 -0.90 2.79
C THR A 71 39.77 0.31 2.00
N ALA A 72 39.32 1.52 2.33
CA ALA A 72 39.68 2.75 1.61
C ALA A 72 41.16 3.13 1.76
N GLY A 73 41.86 2.71 2.82
CA GLY A 73 43.32 2.86 2.95
C GLY A 73 43.85 4.31 2.89
N GLY A 74 42.98 5.31 3.08
CA GLY A 74 43.33 6.74 2.94
C GLY A 74 42.91 7.38 1.61
N ASP A 75 42.35 6.61 0.67
CA ASP A 75 41.79 7.12 -0.58
C ASP A 75 40.49 7.90 -0.31
N PRO A 76 40.47 9.24 -0.53
CA PRO A 76 39.31 10.07 -0.25
C PRO A 76 38.12 9.75 -1.17
N GLU A 77 38.35 9.20 -2.36
CA GLU A 77 37.30 8.88 -3.31
C GLU A 77 36.49 7.67 -2.84
N LYS A 78 37.15 6.61 -2.37
CA LYS A 78 36.51 5.42 -1.80
C LYS A 78 35.76 5.75 -0.50
N ALA A 79 36.33 6.60 0.34
CA ALA A 79 35.68 7.05 1.57
C ALA A 79 34.40 7.84 1.28
N LYS A 80 34.44 8.74 0.27
CA LYS A 80 33.27 9.50 -0.18
C LYS A 80 32.20 8.58 -0.78
N LYS A 81 32.61 7.60 -1.60
CA LYS A 81 31.69 6.62 -2.19
C LYS A 81 30.95 5.81 -1.12
N ALA A 82 31.64 5.34 -0.08
CA ALA A 82 30.99 4.63 1.02
C ALA A 82 29.94 5.49 1.75
N MET A 83 30.23 6.78 1.99
CA MET A 83 29.25 7.70 2.58
C MET A 83 28.05 7.94 1.67
N GLN A 84 28.27 8.06 0.36
CA GLN A 84 27.17 8.18 -0.59
C GLN A 84 26.27 6.94 -0.57
N ILE A 85 26.85 5.74 -0.55
CA ILE A 85 26.08 4.50 -0.48
C ILE A 85 25.20 4.48 0.79
N ILE A 86 25.77 4.83 1.95
CA ILE A 86 25.01 4.92 3.21
C ILE A 86 23.90 5.98 3.14
N MET A 87 24.19 7.15 2.57
CA MET A 87 23.21 8.23 2.47
C MET A 87 22.04 7.82 1.56
N TYR A 88 22.33 7.25 0.39
CA TYR A 88 21.30 6.82 -0.55
C TYR A 88 20.50 5.62 -0.03
N SER A 89 21.16 4.63 0.56
CA SER A 89 20.47 3.47 1.14
C SER A 89 19.56 3.88 2.29
N THR A 90 20.03 4.79 3.16
CA THR A 90 19.26 5.27 4.32
C THR A 90 18.09 6.15 3.88
N THR A 91 18.29 7.01 2.89
CA THR A 91 17.20 7.84 2.33
C THR A 91 16.11 6.96 1.71
N GLY A 92 16.48 5.95 0.93
CA GLY A 92 15.54 4.98 0.35
C GLY A 92 14.78 4.19 1.42
N PHE A 93 15.47 3.77 2.48
CA PHE A 93 14.84 3.04 3.58
C PHE A 93 13.83 3.90 4.35
N ILE A 94 14.18 5.16 4.64
CA ILE A 94 13.29 6.13 5.31
C ILE A 94 12.04 6.38 4.46
N LEU A 95 12.17 6.51 3.13
CA LEU A 95 11.04 6.68 2.23
C LEU A 95 10.03 5.52 2.32
N ILE A 96 10.50 4.28 2.43
CA ILE A 96 9.64 3.10 2.56
C ILE A 96 8.87 3.09 3.90
N ILE A 97 9.51 3.55 4.97
CA ILE A 97 8.87 3.69 6.29
C ILE A 97 7.78 4.76 6.27
N ILE A 98 8.03 5.88 5.58
CA ILE A 98 7.10 7.02 5.52
C ILE A 98 5.97 6.80 4.50
N ALA A 99 6.15 5.95 3.48
CA ALA A 99 5.14 5.65 2.45
C ALA A 99 3.71 5.40 2.98
N PRO A 100 3.45 4.54 3.98
CA PRO A 100 2.08 4.33 4.48
C PRO A 100 1.47 5.59 5.10
N LEU A 101 2.27 6.46 5.71
CA LEU A 101 1.79 7.74 6.25
C LEU A 101 1.29 8.66 5.13
N VAL A 102 2.05 8.73 4.03
CA VAL A 102 1.68 9.53 2.86
C VAL A 102 0.40 9.00 2.24
N ILE A 103 0.29 7.69 2.02
CA ILE A 103 -0.89 7.06 1.40
C ILE A 103 -2.15 7.30 2.25
N ARG A 104 -2.05 7.15 3.58
CA ARG A 104 -3.16 7.41 4.51
C ARG A 104 -3.59 8.87 4.49
N THR A 105 -2.64 9.80 4.49
CA THR A 105 -2.94 11.24 4.44
C THR A 105 -3.63 11.61 3.14
N VAL A 106 -3.16 11.07 2.02
CA VAL A 106 -3.76 11.31 0.71
C VAL A 106 -5.20 10.79 0.68
N GLY A 107 -5.46 9.53 1.04
CA GLY A 107 -6.84 9.03 0.94
C GLY A 107 -7.79 9.61 2.00
N ALA A 108 -7.28 10.06 3.16
CA ALA A 108 -8.09 10.85 4.09
C ALA A 108 -8.59 12.17 3.46
N ILE A 109 -7.77 12.82 2.62
CA ILE A 109 -8.16 14.04 1.89
C ILE A 109 -9.19 13.73 0.80
N PHE A 110 -9.03 12.61 0.10
CA PHE A 110 -9.93 12.23 -1.00
C PHE A 110 -11.21 11.50 -0.55
N GLN A 111 -11.44 11.32 0.76
CA GLN A 111 -12.53 10.49 1.31
C GLN A 111 -12.63 9.10 0.68
N ILE A 112 -11.49 8.58 0.22
CA ILE A 112 -11.39 7.20 -0.25
C ILE A 112 -11.06 6.38 0.99
N GLU A 113 -11.86 5.36 1.29
CA GLU A 113 -11.48 4.35 2.27
C GLU A 113 -10.18 3.70 1.80
N VAL A 114 -9.05 4.21 2.31
CA VAL A 114 -7.74 3.63 2.04
C VAL A 114 -7.74 2.29 2.73
N PHE A 115 -7.89 1.27 1.89
CA PHE A 115 -7.73 -0.16 2.16
C PHE A 115 -7.19 -0.42 3.57
N GLU A 116 -8.04 -1.00 4.42
CA GLU A 116 -7.64 -1.42 5.76
C GLU A 116 -6.32 -2.20 5.68
N PRO A 117 -5.40 -1.96 6.64
CA PRO A 117 -4.21 -2.78 6.74
C PRO A 117 -4.65 -4.23 6.95
N ILE A 118 -4.35 -5.08 5.97
CA ILE A 118 -4.35 -6.53 6.12
C ILE A 118 -3.63 -6.90 7.41
N ASN A 119 -4.39 -7.43 8.36
CA ASN A 119 -3.89 -8.27 9.44
C ASN A 119 -4.37 -9.69 9.15
#